data_AF-A0A966JFR5-F1
#
_entry.id   AF-A0A966JFR5-F1
#
_cell.length_a   1.000
_cell.length_b   1.000
_cell.length_c   1.000
_cell.angle_alpha   90.00
_cell.angle_beta   90.00
_cell.angle_gamma   90.00
#
_symmetry.space_group_name_H-M   'P 1'
#
loop_
_entity.id
_entity.type
_entity.pdbx_description
1 polymer ?
#
loop_
_entity_poly.entity_id
_entity_poly.type
_entity_poly.pdbx_seq_one_letter_code
_entity_poly.pdbx_strand_id
1 'polypeptide(L)'
;MSFEKLLSILPHHDGSELYLSTSSPTLQERVTFKFRAGSNFPIEQAILRLYHDGEPRFFPMKRSIIKGEQWWQVKVEIRNLKTPYRFLIVNGDTYSWLNARGFQSHDVTSTNDFQLLATPAFPKWIRSAVFYQIFPDRFATTGKYQHLKPEKFISRPWDQFPEGRDKSTGVEFFGGDLDGVSQHLKYLKKLGING
;
A
#
# COMPACT_ATOMS: atom_id res chain seq x y z
N MET A 1 14.81 -7.87 28.94
CA MET A 1 15.56 -7.21 27.85
C MET A 1 14.56 -6.42 27.03
N SER A 2 14.55 -5.10 27.22
CA SER A 2 13.62 -4.18 26.56
C SER A 2 13.98 -4.10 25.08
N PHE A 3 13.05 -4.51 24.20
CA PHE A 3 13.09 -4.17 22.78
C PHE A 3 12.76 -2.68 22.63
N GLU A 4 13.63 -1.79 23.08
CA GLU A 4 13.67 -0.44 22.51
C GLU A 4 14.16 -0.61 21.07
N LYS A 5 13.19 -0.76 20.16
CA LYS A 5 13.41 -0.67 18.72
C LYS A 5 14.28 0.56 18.47
N LEU A 6 15.53 0.34 18.06
CA LEU A 6 16.32 1.33 17.34
C LEU A 6 15.51 1.73 16.11
N LEU A 7 14.69 2.77 16.26
CA LEU A 7 14.12 3.48 15.13
C LEU A 7 15.32 3.95 14.30
N SER A 8 15.31 3.64 13.00
CA SER A 8 16.37 4.05 12.08
C SER A 8 16.70 5.53 12.32
N ILE A 9 17.99 5.82 12.52
CA ILE A 9 18.53 7.18 12.72
C ILE A 9 18.31 8.02 11.45
N LEU A 10 18.24 7.37 10.28
CA LEU A 10 18.09 8.02 9.00
C LEU A 10 16.73 8.71 8.87
N PRO A 11 16.66 9.81 8.09
CA PRO A 11 15.40 10.43 7.72
C PRO A 11 14.41 9.44 7.11
N HIS A 12 13.16 9.52 7.52
CA HIS A 12 12.12 8.59 7.12
C HIS A 12 10.76 9.28 6.95
N HIS A 13 10.07 8.88 5.89
CA HIS A 13 8.72 9.28 5.50
C HIS A 13 8.05 8.12 4.77
N ASP A 14 6.73 7.97 4.95
CA ASP A 14 5.87 7.14 4.12
C ASP A 14 4.48 7.80 3.96
N GLY A 15 3.56 7.14 3.24
CA GLY A 15 2.22 7.67 2.97
C GLY A 15 1.19 7.50 4.10
N SER A 16 1.60 7.08 5.30
CA SER A 16 0.69 6.84 6.43
C SER A 16 0.22 8.13 7.11
N GLU A 17 -0.83 8.02 7.94
CA GLU A 17 -1.34 9.12 8.76
C GLU A 17 -0.32 9.71 9.75
N LEU A 18 0.80 9.02 10.00
CA LEU A 18 1.87 9.54 10.84
C LEU A 18 2.61 10.71 10.17
N TYR A 19 2.78 10.64 8.85
CA TYR A 19 3.58 11.59 8.07
C TYR A 19 2.77 12.50 7.14
N LEU A 20 1.55 12.09 6.81
CA LEU A 20 0.60 12.91 6.05
C LEU A 20 -0.66 13.13 6.88
N SER A 21 -1.18 14.35 6.92
CA SER A 21 -2.46 14.61 7.61
C SER A 21 -3.65 13.92 6.95
N THR A 22 -3.53 13.58 5.67
CA THR A 22 -4.50 12.79 4.90
C THR A 22 -3.80 12.15 3.70
N SER A 23 -4.19 10.93 3.34
CA SER A 23 -3.72 10.22 2.14
C SER A 23 -4.69 10.33 0.95
N SER A 24 -5.80 11.03 1.12
CA SER A 24 -6.84 11.20 0.09
C SER A 24 -7.44 12.62 0.18
N PRO A 25 -6.64 13.67 -0.02
CA PRO A 25 -7.11 15.04 0.04
C PRO A 25 -8.07 15.37 -1.11
N THR A 26 -8.87 16.40 -0.91
CA THR A 26 -9.54 17.10 -2.00
C THR A 26 -8.62 18.15 -2.64
N LEU A 27 -8.91 18.57 -3.87
CA LEU A 27 -8.20 19.72 -4.46
C LEU A 27 -8.41 20.97 -3.60
N GLN A 28 -7.38 21.80 -3.51
CA GLN A 28 -7.28 23.00 -2.67
C GLN A 28 -7.24 22.73 -1.16
N GLU A 29 -7.32 21.46 -0.73
CA GLU A 29 -7.09 21.10 0.66
C GLU A 29 -5.62 21.29 1.03
N ARG A 30 -5.38 21.74 2.27
CA ARG A 30 -4.03 21.89 2.80
C ARG A 30 -3.59 20.65 3.57
N VAL A 31 -2.62 19.92 3.03
CA VAL A 31 -2.05 18.71 3.62
C VAL A 31 -0.76 19.05 4.36
N THR A 32 -0.62 18.50 5.57
CA THR A 32 0.63 18.57 6.34
C THR A 32 1.51 17.40 5.95
N PHE A 33 2.68 17.70 5.40
CA PHE A 33 3.75 16.75 5.11
C PHE A 33 4.75 16.76 6.26
N LYS A 34 5.18 15.58 6.68
CA LYS A 34 6.17 15.43 7.75
C LYS A 34 7.21 14.38 7.40
N PHE A 35 8.42 14.50 7.89
CA PHE A 35 9.33 13.37 8.01
C PHE A 35 9.98 13.40 9.40
N ARG A 36 10.47 12.25 9.85
CA ARG A 36 11.24 12.16 11.10
C ARG A 36 12.68 11.78 10.83
N ALA A 37 13.57 12.11 11.74
CA ALA A 37 14.95 11.65 11.76
C ALA A 37 15.39 11.46 13.23
N GLY A 38 16.46 10.69 13.45
CA GLY A 38 17.03 10.55 14.79
C GLY A 38 17.45 11.90 15.37
N SER A 39 17.37 12.06 16.70
CA SER A 39 17.78 13.29 17.41
C SER A 39 19.15 13.81 16.99
N ASN A 40 20.09 12.90 16.76
CA ASN A 40 21.48 13.24 16.44
C ASN A 40 21.77 13.29 14.92
N PHE A 41 20.78 13.05 14.06
CA PHE A 41 20.99 13.13 12.62
C PHE A 41 21.16 14.61 12.22
N PRO A 42 22.24 15.00 11.52
CA PRO A 42 22.53 16.40 11.28
C PRO A 42 21.62 16.96 10.18
N ILE A 43 20.74 17.89 10.56
CA ILE A 43 19.85 18.62 9.65
C ILE A 43 19.83 20.08 10.06
N GLU A 44 20.33 20.92 9.18
CA GLU A 44 20.28 22.38 9.34
C GLU A 44 18.97 22.92 8.76
N GLN A 45 18.61 22.48 7.56
CA GLN A 45 17.39 22.90 6.88
C GLN A 45 16.74 21.70 6.17
N ALA A 46 15.42 21.74 6.08
CA ALA A 46 14.67 20.79 5.28
C ALA A 46 13.61 21.50 4.44
N ILE A 47 13.43 21.02 3.22
CA ILE A 47 12.55 21.63 2.23
C ILE A 47 11.72 20.53 1.58
N LEU A 48 10.40 20.70 1.56
CA LEU A 48 9.52 19.90 0.72
C LEU A 48 9.59 20.44 -0.70
N ARG A 49 9.92 19.59 -1.66
CA ARG A 49 9.81 19.86 -3.09
C ARG A 49 8.63 19.07 -3.65
N LEU A 50 7.71 19.76 -4.32
CA LEU A 50 6.60 19.14 -5.05
C LEU A 50 6.33 19.91 -6.35
N TYR A 51 5.40 19.42 -7.17
CA TYR A 51 5.02 20.08 -8.41
C TYR A 51 3.61 20.67 -8.32
N HIS A 52 3.48 21.96 -8.66
CA HIS A 52 2.20 22.64 -8.91
C HIS A 52 2.15 23.06 -10.37
N ASP A 53 1.10 22.66 -11.08
CA ASP A 53 0.90 23.02 -12.50
C ASP A 53 2.12 22.70 -13.39
N GLY A 54 2.79 21.57 -13.14
CA GLY A 54 3.99 21.12 -13.86
C GLY A 54 5.31 21.73 -13.39
N GLU A 55 5.27 22.75 -12.53
CA GLU A 55 6.45 23.48 -12.07
C GLU A 55 6.87 23.07 -10.64
N PRO A 56 8.17 22.91 -10.36
CA PRO A 56 8.61 22.64 -9.00
C PRO A 56 8.34 23.83 -8.08
N ARG A 57 7.90 23.51 -6.86
CA ARG A 57 7.69 24.43 -5.74
C ARG A 57 8.41 23.89 -4.52
N PHE A 58 8.95 24.81 -3.73
CA PHE A 58 9.81 24.53 -2.59
C PHE A 58 9.21 25.17 -1.35
N PHE A 59 9.05 24.38 -0.30
CA PHE A 59 8.43 24.82 0.95
C PHE A 59 9.35 24.47 2.12
N PRO A 60 9.97 25.48 2.76
CA PRO A 60 10.77 25.27 3.96
C PRO A 60 9.95 24.61 5.07
N MET A 61 10.56 23.64 5.75
CA MET A 61 9.93 22.87 6.81
C MET A 61 10.35 23.37 8.18
N LYS A 62 9.44 23.26 9.16
CA LYS A 62 9.69 23.61 10.55
C LYS A 62 10.06 22.37 11.34
N ARG A 63 11.14 22.46 12.12
CA ARG A 63 11.60 21.41 13.04
C ARG A 63 10.85 21.48 14.38
N SER A 64 10.53 20.32 14.95
CA SER A 64 10.13 20.11 16.35
C SER A 64 10.82 18.85 16.89
N ILE A 65 10.92 18.72 18.21
CA ILE A 65 11.45 17.52 18.87
C ILE A 65 10.30 16.80 19.58
N ILE A 66 10.10 15.52 19.27
CA ILE A 66 9.04 14.71 19.86
C ILE A 66 9.63 13.36 20.26
N LYS A 67 9.55 13.01 21.55
CA LYS A 67 10.05 11.73 22.10
C LYS A 67 11.51 11.40 21.70
N GLY A 68 12.37 12.42 21.65
CA GLY A 68 13.78 12.25 21.28
C GLY A 68 14.04 12.07 19.79
N GLU A 69 13.08 12.37 18.92
CA GLU A 69 13.26 12.42 17.46
C GLU A 69 13.09 13.83 16.93
N GLN A 70 13.77 14.15 15.83
CA GLN A 70 13.52 15.37 15.07
C GLN A 70 12.34 15.13 14.11
N TRP A 71 11.34 15.98 14.18
CA TRP A 71 10.21 15.99 13.26
C TRP A 71 10.22 17.27 12.46
N TRP A 72 10.16 17.14 11.14
CA TRP A 72 10.12 18.26 10.23
C TRP A 72 8.76 18.27 9.55
N GLN A 73 8.11 19.43 9.49
CA GLN A 73 6.78 19.52 8.89
C GLN A 73 6.52 20.82 8.11
N VAL A 74 5.66 20.73 7.12
CA VAL A 74 5.11 21.88 6.39
C VAL A 74 3.70 21.59 5.91
N LYS A 75 2.85 22.62 5.87
CA LYS A 75 1.46 22.51 5.42
C LYS A 75 1.31 23.19 4.06
N VAL A 76 0.89 22.45 3.05
CA VAL A 76 0.83 22.90 1.65
C VAL A 76 -0.52 22.57 1.03
N GLU A 77 -1.04 23.49 0.22
CA GLU A 77 -2.27 23.34 -0.56
C GLU A 77 -2.05 22.41 -1.76
N ILE A 78 -2.93 21.44 -1.97
CA ILE A 78 -2.85 20.47 -3.07
C ILE A 78 -3.59 20.99 -4.30
N ARG A 79 -2.87 21.17 -5.42
CA ARG A 79 -3.44 21.72 -6.66
C ARG A 79 -3.65 20.70 -7.77
N ASN A 80 -2.92 19.58 -7.70
CA ASN A 80 -2.93 18.56 -8.73
C ASN A 80 -3.56 17.26 -8.21
N LEU A 81 -4.27 16.54 -9.08
CA LEU A 81 -4.80 15.21 -8.77
C LEU A 81 -3.70 14.22 -8.37
N LYS A 82 -2.55 14.31 -9.03
CA LYS A 82 -1.34 13.56 -8.71
C LYS A 82 -0.25 14.56 -8.36
N THR A 83 0.23 14.53 -7.12
CA THR A 83 1.28 15.41 -6.62
C THR A 83 2.51 14.58 -6.29
N PRO A 84 3.52 14.53 -7.17
CA PRO A 84 4.83 13.97 -6.86
C PRO A 84 5.57 14.89 -5.90
N TYR A 85 6.22 14.34 -4.89
CA TYR A 85 6.99 15.11 -3.92
C TYR A 85 8.18 14.35 -3.33
N ARG A 86 9.15 15.11 -2.82
CA ARG A 86 10.34 14.61 -2.11
C ARG A 86 10.81 15.66 -1.11
N PHE A 87 11.70 15.27 -0.21
CA PHE A 87 12.32 16.19 0.76
C PHE A 87 13.79 16.40 0.41
N LEU A 88 14.20 17.66 0.36
CA LEU A 88 15.61 18.06 0.37
C LEU A 88 16.03 18.28 1.82
N ILE A 89 17.14 17.67 2.21
CA ILE A 89 17.72 17.77 3.54
C ILE A 89 19.11 18.39 3.37
N VAL A 90 19.36 19.50 4.05
CA VAL A 90 20.60 20.28 3.93
C VAL A 90 21.30 20.29 5.28
N ASN A 91 22.62 20.10 5.23
CA ASN A 91 23.51 20.16 6.39
C ASN A 91 24.84 20.80 5.96
N GLY A 92 25.02 22.09 6.26
CA GLY A 92 26.13 22.88 5.73
C GLY A 92 26.17 22.84 4.21
N ASP A 93 27.32 22.49 3.65
CA ASP A 93 27.55 22.40 2.20
C ASP A 93 27.06 21.09 1.56
N THR A 94 26.50 20.18 2.35
CA THR A 94 26.00 18.89 1.87
C THR A 94 24.49 18.88 1.78
N TYR A 95 23.97 18.16 0.77
CA TYR A 95 22.54 17.92 0.63
C TYR A 95 22.25 16.44 0.40
N SER A 96 21.03 16.04 0.71
CA SER A 96 20.52 14.70 0.50
C SER A 96 19.02 14.75 0.20
N TRP A 97 18.53 13.73 -0.47
CA TRP A 97 17.13 13.59 -0.85
C TRP A 97 16.47 12.45 -0.07
N LEU A 98 15.22 12.66 0.33
CA LEU A 98 14.34 11.62 0.83
C LEU A 98 13.14 11.50 -0.10
N ASN A 99 13.02 10.35 -0.76
CA ASN A 99 11.92 10.01 -1.68
C ASN A 99 11.38 8.59 -1.38
N ALA A 100 10.50 8.06 -2.23
CA ALA A 100 9.84 6.76 -1.98
C ALA A 100 10.81 5.57 -1.96
N ARG A 101 12.03 5.72 -2.51
CA ARG A 101 13.09 4.72 -2.43
C ARG A 101 13.89 4.81 -1.13
N GLY A 102 13.73 5.89 -0.36
CA GLY A 102 14.44 6.14 0.90
C GLY A 102 15.38 7.35 0.82
N PHE A 103 16.31 7.40 1.78
CA PHE A 103 17.32 8.45 1.91
C PHE A 103 18.49 8.24 0.93
N GLN A 104 18.89 9.29 0.22
CA GLN A 104 19.93 9.26 -0.82
C GLN A 104 20.82 10.49 -0.73
N SER A 105 22.15 10.30 -0.74
CA SER A 105 23.15 11.37 -0.64
C SER A 105 23.65 11.91 -1.99
N HIS A 106 22.89 11.64 -3.07
CA HIS A 106 23.20 12.06 -4.44
C HIS A 106 21.92 12.50 -5.13
N ASP A 107 22.04 13.13 -6.30
CA ASP A 107 20.88 13.58 -7.06
C ASP A 107 19.98 12.43 -7.53
N VAL A 108 18.67 12.67 -7.43
CA VAL A 108 17.65 11.67 -7.74
C VAL A 108 16.71 12.16 -8.85
N THR A 109 16.35 11.25 -9.74
CA THR A 109 15.30 11.50 -10.73
C THR A 109 13.92 11.52 -10.07
N SER A 110 12.93 12.12 -10.74
CA SER A 110 11.55 12.19 -10.24
C SER A 110 10.79 10.86 -10.28
N THR A 111 11.37 9.79 -10.84
CA THR A 111 10.68 8.50 -11.00
C THR A 111 10.34 7.83 -9.67
N ASN A 112 11.12 8.13 -8.62
CA ASN A 112 10.94 7.57 -7.28
C ASN A 112 10.42 8.61 -6.27
N ASP A 113 9.86 9.72 -6.74
CA ASP A 113 9.19 10.69 -5.85
C ASP A 113 7.98 10.02 -5.18
N PHE A 114 7.72 10.37 -3.92
CA PHE A 114 6.47 9.99 -3.27
C PHE A 114 5.28 10.55 -4.06
N GLN A 115 4.12 9.93 -3.93
CA GLN A 115 2.93 10.35 -4.66
C GLN A 115 1.76 10.55 -3.69
N LEU A 116 1.17 11.74 -3.73
CA LEU A 116 -0.10 12.04 -3.09
C LEU A 116 -1.18 12.13 -4.15
N LEU A 117 -2.26 11.38 -3.98
CA LEU A 117 -3.38 11.33 -4.90
C LEU A 117 -4.58 12.05 -4.27
N ALA A 118 -5.07 13.11 -4.93
CA ALA A 118 -6.29 13.81 -4.54
C ALA A 118 -7.52 13.11 -5.14
N THR A 119 -7.69 11.84 -4.78
CA THR A 119 -8.79 10.97 -5.21
C THR A 119 -9.55 10.44 -4.00
N PRO A 120 -10.82 10.01 -4.15
CA PRO A 120 -11.57 9.40 -3.06
C PRO A 120 -10.80 8.27 -2.38
N ALA A 121 -10.88 8.21 -1.05
CA ALA A 121 -10.23 7.16 -0.27
C ALA A 121 -10.81 5.79 -0.61
N PHE A 122 -9.94 4.77 -0.63
CA PHE A 122 -10.38 3.38 -0.71
C PHE A 122 -11.28 3.02 0.49
N PRO A 123 -12.26 2.09 0.32
CA PRO A 123 -13.09 1.63 1.42
C PRO A 123 -12.26 1.16 2.61
N LYS A 124 -12.59 1.65 3.81
CA LYS A 124 -11.80 1.40 5.03
C LYS A 124 -11.62 -0.08 5.35
N TRP A 125 -12.63 -0.90 5.06
CA TRP A 125 -12.63 -2.33 5.36
C TRP A 125 -11.50 -3.10 4.66
N ILE A 126 -11.03 -2.63 3.50
CA ILE A 126 -9.93 -3.26 2.74
C ILE A 126 -8.64 -3.28 3.56
N ARG A 127 -8.37 -2.24 4.37
CA ARG A 127 -7.12 -2.15 5.18
C ARG A 127 -7.05 -3.19 6.30
N SER A 128 -8.20 -3.71 6.72
CA SER A 128 -8.34 -4.74 7.75
C SER A 128 -8.84 -6.06 7.19
N ALA A 129 -8.93 -6.19 5.86
CA ALA A 129 -9.47 -7.36 5.20
C ALA A 129 -8.41 -8.46 5.12
N VAL A 130 -8.83 -9.68 5.42
CA VAL A 130 -8.11 -10.91 5.10
C VAL A 130 -8.94 -11.63 4.06
N PHE A 131 -8.49 -11.57 2.82
CA PHE A 131 -9.18 -12.15 1.67
C PHE A 131 -8.91 -13.65 1.54
N TYR A 132 -9.93 -14.41 1.14
CA TYR A 132 -9.77 -15.80 0.72
C TYR A 132 -10.27 -16.00 -0.72
N GLN A 133 -9.35 -16.28 -1.64
CA GLN A 133 -9.71 -16.52 -3.03
C GLN A 133 -10.25 -17.94 -3.20
N ILE A 134 -11.49 -18.05 -3.67
CA ILE A 134 -12.16 -19.32 -3.94
C ILE A 134 -12.14 -19.57 -5.45
N PHE A 135 -11.64 -20.76 -5.84
CA PHE A 135 -11.90 -21.32 -7.16
C PHE A 135 -13.08 -22.31 -7.04
N PRO A 136 -14.30 -21.92 -7.45
CA PRO A 136 -15.54 -22.62 -7.04
C PRO A 136 -15.54 -24.11 -7.35
N ASP A 137 -15.10 -24.49 -8.55
CA ASP A 137 -15.09 -25.89 -9.01
C ASP A 137 -14.28 -26.83 -8.11
N ARG A 138 -13.33 -26.31 -7.31
CA ARG A 138 -12.41 -27.09 -6.46
C ARG A 138 -12.53 -26.84 -4.97
N PHE A 139 -13.44 -25.97 -4.55
CA PHE A 139 -13.51 -25.59 -3.13
C PHE A 139 -14.42 -26.51 -2.33
N ALA A 140 -15.67 -26.66 -2.76
CA ALA A 140 -16.65 -27.53 -2.14
C ALA A 140 -17.76 -27.86 -3.14
N THR A 141 -18.31 -29.06 -3.06
CA THR A 141 -19.42 -29.52 -3.89
C THR A 141 -20.59 -29.99 -3.02
N THR A 142 -21.81 -29.69 -3.46
CA THR A 142 -23.03 -30.32 -2.94
C THR A 142 -23.50 -31.48 -3.81
N GLY A 143 -22.87 -31.70 -4.97
CA GLY A 143 -23.29 -32.64 -6.00
C GLY A 143 -24.55 -32.24 -6.76
N LYS A 144 -25.30 -31.25 -6.28
CA LYS A 144 -26.63 -30.86 -6.80
C LYS A 144 -26.62 -30.47 -8.27
N TYR A 145 -25.56 -29.82 -8.73
CA TYR A 145 -25.49 -29.23 -10.07
C TYR A 145 -24.69 -30.06 -11.08
N GLN A 146 -24.24 -31.27 -10.72
CA GLN A 146 -23.42 -32.09 -11.62
C GLN A 146 -24.11 -32.44 -12.94
N HIS A 147 -25.43 -32.59 -12.92
CA HIS A 147 -26.24 -32.86 -14.12
C HIS A 147 -26.28 -31.69 -15.12
N LEU A 148 -25.88 -30.48 -14.71
CA LEU A 148 -25.82 -29.28 -15.56
C LEU A 148 -24.44 -29.07 -16.18
N LYS A 149 -23.49 -29.98 -15.96
CA LYS A 149 -22.15 -29.89 -16.55
C LYS A 149 -22.24 -29.84 -18.09
N PRO A 150 -21.65 -28.83 -18.76
CA PRO A 150 -21.64 -28.80 -20.22
C PRO A 150 -20.83 -29.97 -20.81
N GLU A 151 -21.27 -30.50 -21.96
CA GLU A 151 -20.66 -31.68 -22.59
C GLU A 151 -19.18 -31.54 -22.89
N LYS A 152 -18.72 -30.33 -23.23
CA LYS A 152 -17.32 -30.02 -23.51
C LYS A 152 -16.38 -30.19 -22.31
N PHE A 153 -16.91 -30.29 -21.09
CA PHE A 153 -16.12 -30.46 -19.88
C PHE A 153 -15.96 -31.94 -19.52
N ILE A 154 -14.77 -32.29 -19.04
CA ILE A 154 -14.39 -33.65 -18.64
C ILE A 154 -14.59 -33.78 -17.13
N SER A 155 -15.48 -34.67 -16.70
CA SER A 155 -15.69 -34.90 -15.27
C SER A 155 -14.47 -35.57 -14.64
N ARG A 156 -14.07 -35.10 -13.46
CA ARG A 156 -13.00 -35.69 -12.67
C ARG A 156 -13.50 -36.02 -11.26
N PRO A 157 -13.01 -37.10 -10.63
CA PRO A 157 -13.24 -37.37 -9.21
C PRO A 157 -12.75 -36.20 -8.35
N TRP A 158 -13.47 -35.91 -7.27
CA TRP A 158 -13.21 -34.76 -6.39
C TRP A 158 -11.76 -34.71 -5.88
N ASP A 159 -11.25 -35.85 -5.42
CA ASP A 159 -9.92 -35.97 -4.82
C ASP A 159 -8.79 -36.16 -5.86
N GLN A 160 -9.11 -36.10 -7.16
CA GLN A 160 -8.09 -36.20 -8.20
C GLN A 160 -7.35 -34.87 -8.37
N PHE A 161 -6.03 -34.94 -8.51
CA PHE A 161 -5.27 -33.78 -8.96
C PHE A 161 -5.64 -33.40 -10.41
N PRO A 162 -5.68 -32.09 -10.75
CA PRO A 162 -5.81 -31.68 -12.15
C PRO A 162 -4.72 -32.30 -13.01
N GLU A 163 -5.08 -32.77 -14.20
CA GLU A 163 -4.09 -33.09 -15.21
C GLU A 163 -3.54 -31.76 -15.77
N GLY A 164 -2.26 -31.51 -15.52
CA GLY A 164 -1.60 -30.29 -15.98
C GLY A 164 -0.94 -30.48 -17.33
N ARG A 165 -1.08 -29.49 -18.22
CA ARG A 165 -0.35 -29.38 -19.50
C ARG A 165 -0.70 -30.47 -20.51
N ASP A 166 -1.98 -30.78 -20.61
CA ASP A 166 -2.53 -31.76 -21.54
C ASP A 166 -3.73 -31.17 -22.30
N LYS A 167 -4.46 -32.03 -23.04
CA LYS A 167 -5.65 -31.60 -23.80
C LYS A 167 -6.88 -31.36 -22.91
N SER A 168 -6.91 -31.86 -21.67
CA SER A 168 -8.00 -31.64 -20.73
C SER A 168 -7.83 -30.36 -19.89
N THR A 169 -6.63 -29.76 -19.89
CA THR A 169 -6.34 -28.51 -19.20
C THR A 169 -7.33 -27.41 -19.58
N GLY A 170 -8.01 -26.84 -18.57
CA GLY A 170 -9.00 -25.78 -18.73
C GLY A 170 -10.42 -26.26 -19.06
N VAL A 171 -10.61 -27.56 -19.31
CA VAL A 171 -11.94 -28.19 -19.52
C VAL A 171 -12.24 -29.29 -18.52
N GLU A 172 -11.41 -29.51 -17.50
CA GLU A 172 -11.75 -30.40 -16.40
C GLU A 172 -12.83 -29.79 -15.49
N PHE A 173 -13.69 -30.65 -14.93
CA PHE A 173 -14.80 -30.27 -14.08
C PHE A 173 -14.92 -31.22 -12.90
N PHE A 174 -14.84 -30.67 -11.70
CA PHE A 174 -14.86 -31.41 -10.43
C PHE A 174 -16.20 -31.25 -9.72
N GLY A 175 -17.00 -30.28 -10.15
CA GLY A 175 -18.39 -30.13 -9.74
C GLY A 175 -18.55 -29.30 -8.48
N GLY A 176 -17.56 -28.48 -8.13
CA GLY A 176 -17.69 -27.52 -7.05
C GLY A 176 -18.71 -26.43 -7.39
N ASP A 177 -19.42 -25.96 -6.37
CA ASP A 177 -20.58 -25.08 -6.55
C ASP A 177 -20.71 -24.05 -5.41
N LEU A 178 -21.51 -22.99 -5.66
CA LEU A 178 -21.67 -21.88 -4.72
C LEU A 178 -22.46 -22.27 -3.46
N ASP A 179 -23.29 -23.31 -3.52
CA ASP A 179 -23.98 -23.82 -2.33
C ASP A 179 -22.96 -24.51 -1.40
N GLY A 180 -22.00 -25.25 -1.98
CA GLY A 180 -20.88 -25.86 -1.28
C GLY A 180 -20.00 -24.81 -0.63
N VAL A 181 -19.69 -23.73 -1.37
CA VAL A 181 -19.01 -22.55 -0.80
C VAL A 181 -19.77 -21.99 0.40
N SER A 182 -21.08 -21.79 0.23
CA SER A 182 -21.97 -21.23 1.25
C SER A 182 -21.97 -22.06 2.54
N GLN A 183 -21.96 -23.39 2.44
CA GLN A 183 -21.89 -24.31 3.58
C GLN A 183 -20.58 -24.17 4.39
N HIS A 184 -19.51 -23.70 3.76
CA HIS A 184 -18.18 -23.57 4.35
C HIS A 184 -17.83 -22.13 4.78
N LEU A 185 -18.75 -21.16 4.64
CA LEU A 185 -18.51 -19.78 5.10
C LEU A 185 -18.24 -19.70 6.61
N LYS A 186 -18.85 -20.58 7.41
CA LYS A 186 -18.56 -20.67 8.86
C LYS A 186 -17.10 -21.06 9.13
N TYR A 187 -16.54 -21.96 8.33
CA TYR A 187 -15.14 -22.36 8.42
C TYR A 187 -14.21 -21.20 8.07
N LEU A 188 -14.46 -20.50 6.96
CA LEU A 188 -13.68 -19.33 6.56
C LEU A 188 -13.72 -18.24 7.63
N LYS A 189 -14.89 -17.97 8.20
CA LYS A 189 -15.03 -17.01 9.31
C LYS A 189 -14.24 -17.44 10.54
N LYS A 190 -14.21 -18.74 10.89
CA LYS A 190 -13.41 -19.27 12.01
C LYS A 190 -11.90 -19.09 11.78
N LEU A 191 -11.44 -19.14 10.53
CA LEU A 191 -10.05 -18.81 10.18
C LEU A 191 -9.72 -17.31 10.26
N GLY A 192 -10.72 -16.45 10.46
CA GLY A 192 -10.56 -15.00 10.51
C GLY A 192 -10.72 -14.30 9.15
N ILE A 193 -11.19 -15.01 8.13
CA ILE A 193 -11.48 -14.43 6.81
C ILE A 193 -12.70 -13.53 6.89
N ASN A 194 -12.62 -12.35 6.28
CA ASN A 194 -13.68 -11.34 6.24
C ASN A 194 -13.78 -10.61 4.89
N GLY A 195 -13.12 -11.12 3.85
CA GLY A 195 -13.12 -10.59 2.49
C GLY A 195 -13.03 -11.69 1.43
#